data_AF-A0A1B9MI35-F1
#
_entry.id   AF-A0A1B9MI35-F1
#
_cell.length_a   1.000
_cell.length_b   1.000
_cell.length_c   1.000
_cell.angle_alpha   90.00
_cell.angle_beta   90.00
_cell.angle_gamma   90.00
#
_symmetry.space_group_name_H-M   'P 1'
#
loop_
_entity.id
_entity.type
_entity.pdbx_description
1 polymer ?
#
loop_
_entity_poly.entity_id
_entity_poly.type
_entity_poly.pdbx_seq_one_letter_code
_entity_poly.pdbx_strand_id
1 'polypeptide(L)'
;MPTKARKTWAQQLQQNHSVTIAMSCAIVGLSRCAYYYQSKLQDDSVIVSVLNAITDRHLRWGFPKCFNRIRKLCYQWNHKRVYRVYCELKLNLKAKRKKRIPPRCPERLLVPNKQGECWSMDFMSDSSCNYRTEVLDLYLFNNLEQVRKITEEWLTIYNTERPHEALNNMTPIEYKTLKQAA
;
A
#
# COMPACT_ATOMS: atom_id res chain seq x y z
N MET A 1 3.55 -35.28 -21.30
CA MET A 1 4.45 -35.77 -20.24
C MET A 1 5.71 -34.91 -20.19
N PRO A 2 6.05 -34.29 -19.04
CA PRO A 2 7.26 -33.47 -18.92
C PRO A 2 8.54 -34.29 -19.12
N THR A 3 9.57 -33.68 -19.69
CA THR A 3 10.87 -34.32 -19.98
C THR A 3 11.53 -34.92 -18.74
N LYS A 4 11.35 -34.31 -17.57
CA LYS A 4 11.84 -34.82 -16.28
C LYS A 4 11.25 -36.19 -15.92
N ALA A 5 9.95 -36.39 -16.13
CA ALA A 5 9.28 -37.66 -15.88
C ALA A 5 9.71 -38.75 -16.89
N ARG A 6 9.91 -38.35 -18.15
CA ARG A 6 10.46 -39.26 -19.18
C ARG A 6 11.88 -39.73 -18.83
N LYS A 7 12.73 -38.84 -18.32
CA LYS A 7 14.07 -39.22 -17.83
C LYS A 7 14.01 -40.25 -16.71
N THR A 8 13.14 -40.05 -15.72
CA THR A 8 13.02 -40.97 -14.58
C THR A 8 12.58 -42.36 -15.05
N TRP A 9 11.65 -42.45 -16.00
CA TRP A 9 11.25 -43.73 -16.59
C TRP A 9 12.38 -44.40 -17.39
N ALA A 10 13.15 -43.64 -18.16
CA ALA A 10 14.29 -44.18 -18.89
C ALA A 10 15.39 -44.71 -17.95
N GLN A 11 15.59 -44.07 -16.79
CA GLN A 11 16.49 -44.53 -15.74
C GLN A 11 15.97 -45.80 -15.04
N GLN A 12 14.68 -45.86 -14.72
CA GLN A 12 14.05 -47.04 -14.13
C GLN A 12 14.10 -48.26 -15.06
N LEU A 13 13.87 -48.08 -16.36
CA LEU A 13 14.04 -49.13 -17.35
C LEU A 13 15.47 -49.69 -17.36
N GLN A 14 16.46 -48.81 -17.31
CA GLN A 14 17.87 -49.20 -17.27
C GLN A 14 18.20 -50.02 -16.02
N GLN A 15 17.67 -49.63 -14.86
CA GLN A 15 17.88 -50.32 -13.58
C GLN A 15 17.18 -51.67 -13.51
N ASN A 16 15.93 -51.76 -13.99
CA ASN A 16 15.09 -52.95 -13.85
C ASN A 16 15.36 -54.02 -14.91
N HIS A 17 15.74 -53.61 -16.12
CA HIS A 17 15.81 -54.52 -17.28
C HIS A 17 17.19 -54.54 -17.96
N SER A 18 18.22 -53.91 -17.38
CA SER A 18 19.58 -53.86 -17.93
C SER A 18 19.66 -53.40 -19.41
N VAL A 19 18.71 -52.56 -19.83
CA VAL A 19 18.62 -52.06 -21.22
C VAL A 19 19.56 -50.89 -21.46
N THR A 20 20.06 -50.76 -22.70
CA THR A 20 20.96 -49.65 -23.08
C THR A 20 20.23 -48.31 -23.04
N ILE A 21 20.99 -47.22 -22.83
CA ILE A 21 20.45 -45.85 -22.79
C ILE A 21 19.72 -45.49 -24.09
N ALA A 22 20.22 -45.97 -25.24
CA ALA A 22 19.58 -45.73 -26.53
C ALA A 22 18.20 -46.39 -26.60
N MET A 23 18.09 -47.64 -26.14
CA MET A 23 16.83 -48.39 -26.16
C MET A 23 15.83 -47.83 -25.15
N SER A 24 16.27 -47.48 -23.93
CA SER A 24 15.40 -46.85 -22.93
C SER A 24 14.89 -45.48 -23.39
N CYS A 25 15.71 -44.68 -24.06
CA CYS A 25 15.30 -43.41 -24.66
C CYS A 25 14.29 -43.61 -25.81
N ALA A 26 14.48 -44.63 -26.65
CA ALA A 26 13.56 -44.94 -27.75
C ALA A 26 12.17 -45.34 -27.24
N ILE A 27 12.12 -46.23 -26.23
CA ILE A 27 10.86 -46.70 -25.62
C ILE A 27 10.08 -45.54 -24.99
N VAL A 28 10.76 -44.61 -24.31
CA VAL A 28 10.11 -43.50 -23.60
C VAL A 28 9.84 -42.29 -24.51
N GLY A 29 10.37 -42.27 -25.74
CA GLY A 29 10.25 -41.15 -26.66
C GLY A 29 11.02 -39.91 -26.18
N LEU A 30 12.29 -40.10 -25.81
CA LEU A 30 13.22 -39.04 -25.38
C LEU A 30 14.44 -39.00 -26.30
N SER A 31 14.93 -37.80 -26.65
CA SER A 31 16.21 -37.70 -27.37
C SER A 31 17.38 -37.98 -26.41
N ARG A 32 18.46 -38.58 -26.94
CA ARG A 32 19.69 -38.84 -26.16
C ARG A 32 20.27 -37.56 -25.56
N CYS A 33 20.27 -36.46 -26.31
CA CYS A 33 20.72 -35.15 -25.82
C CYS A 33 19.88 -34.69 -24.63
N ALA A 34 18.55 -34.83 -24.72
CA ALA A 34 17.67 -34.52 -23.62
C ALA A 34 17.96 -35.42 -22.42
N TYR A 35 18.22 -36.72 -22.59
CA TYR A 35 18.59 -37.64 -21.51
C TYR A 35 19.83 -37.17 -20.73
N TYR A 36 20.90 -36.82 -21.43
CA TYR A 36 22.16 -36.36 -20.80
C TYR A 36 22.10 -34.93 -20.24
N TYR A 37 21.24 -34.06 -20.78
CA TYR A 37 21.16 -32.67 -20.36
C TYR A 37 20.80 -32.53 -18.87
N GLN A 38 21.67 -31.93 -18.06
CA GLN A 38 21.36 -31.54 -16.69
C GLN A 38 21.38 -30.02 -16.56
N SER A 39 20.28 -29.44 -16.06
CA SER A 39 20.23 -28.01 -15.77
C SER A 39 21.15 -27.71 -14.57
N LYS A 40 22.26 -27.02 -14.81
CA LYS A 40 23.14 -26.53 -13.74
C LYS A 40 22.54 -25.25 -13.17
N LEU A 41 21.96 -25.32 -11.98
CA LEU A 41 21.60 -24.12 -11.22
C LEU A 41 22.87 -23.61 -10.53
N GLN A 42 23.04 -22.28 -10.50
CA GLN A 42 24.10 -21.68 -9.68
C GLN A 42 23.73 -21.81 -8.20
N ASP A 43 24.74 -21.88 -7.34
CA ASP A 43 24.52 -21.94 -5.90
C ASP A 43 23.90 -20.62 -5.40
N ASP A 44 22.71 -20.72 -4.80
CA ASP A 44 21.92 -19.62 -4.27
C ASP A 44 22.11 -19.43 -2.75
N SER A 45 22.96 -20.26 -2.11
CA SER A 45 23.23 -20.24 -0.67
C SER A 45 23.52 -18.85 -0.09
N VAL A 46 24.37 -18.08 -0.77
CA VAL A 46 24.74 -16.71 -0.36
C VAL A 46 23.57 -15.73 -0.46
N ILE A 47 22.69 -15.90 -1.46
CA ILE A 47 21.51 -15.05 -1.62
C ILE A 47 20.53 -15.34 -0.48
N VAL A 48 20.35 -16.62 -0.13
CA VAL A 48 19.49 -17.06 0.96
C VAL A 48 19.97 -16.50 2.30
N SER A 49 21.27 -16.62 2.61
CA SER A 49 21.81 -16.12 3.88
C SER A 49 21.66 -14.61 4.02
N VAL A 50 21.94 -13.85 2.96
CA VAL A 50 21.79 -12.39 2.95
C VAL A 50 20.32 -11.99 3.07
N LEU A 51 19.41 -12.65 2.34
CA LEU A 51 17.97 -12.37 2.44
C LEU A 51 17.46 -12.62 3.86
N ASN A 52 17.81 -13.75 4.47
CA ASN A 52 17.42 -14.06 5.84
C ASN A 52 17.93 -12.99 6.83
N ALA A 53 19.21 -12.61 6.71
CA ALA A 53 19.79 -11.57 7.56
C ALA A 53 19.14 -10.18 7.39
N ILE A 54 18.53 -9.90 6.23
CA ILE A 54 17.76 -8.66 6.00
C ILE A 54 16.34 -8.81 6.58
N THR A 55 15.69 -9.95 6.35
CA THR A 55 14.33 -10.18 6.83
C THR A 55 14.25 -10.25 8.35
N ASP A 56 15.23 -10.85 9.02
CA ASP A 56 15.29 -10.94 10.48
C ASP A 56 15.32 -9.54 11.13
N ARG A 57 16.03 -8.60 10.51
CA ARG A 57 16.08 -7.20 10.96
C ARG A 57 14.83 -6.41 10.57
N HIS A 58 14.16 -6.78 9.48
CA HIS A 58 13.09 -6.00 8.88
C HIS A 58 11.91 -6.86 8.38
N LEU A 59 11.17 -7.46 9.31
CA LEU A 59 10.04 -8.37 9.04
C LEU A 59 8.93 -7.79 8.14
N ARG A 60 8.74 -6.46 8.13
CA ARG A 60 7.69 -5.78 7.34
C ARG A 60 8.13 -5.39 5.94
N TRP A 61 9.38 -5.62 5.57
CA TRP A 61 9.87 -5.25 4.25
C TRP A 61 9.44 -6.26 3.19
N GLY A 62 8.81 -5.74 2.14
CA GLY A 62 8.58 -6.50 0.92
C GLY A 62 9.84 -6.55 0.05
N PHE A 63 9.78 -7.39 -0.98
CA PHE A 63 10.87 -7.61 -1.93
C PHE A 63 11.56 -6.32 -2.44
N PRO A 64 10.87 -5.24 -2.85
CA PRO A 64 11.55 -4.04 -3.36
C PRO A 64 12.51 -3.40 -2.34
N LYS A 65 12.13 -3.40 -1.06
CA LYS A 65 12.99 -2.85 0.00
C LYS A 65 14.19 -3.76 0.27
N CYS A 66 13.97 -5.07 0.32
CA CYS A 66 15.05 -6.04 0.47
C CYS A 66 16.03 -5.96 -0.70
N PHE A 67 15.55 -5.87 -1.95
CA PHE A 67 16.39 -5.76 -3.14
C PHE A 67 17.19 -4.45 -3.17
N ASN A 68 16.57 -3.32 -2.82
CA ASN A 68 17.29 -2.05 -2.69
C ASN A 68 18.37 -2.11 -1.61
N ARG A 69 18.12 -2.82 -0.50
CA ARG A 69 19.14 -3.04 0.54
C ARG A 69 20.29 -3.91 0.03
N ILE A 70 20.00 -4.97 -0.72
CA ILE A 70 21.02 -5.81 -1.37
C ILE A 70 21.91 -4.99 -2.31
N ARG A 71 21.32 -4.08 -3.10
CA ARG A 71 22.08 -3.16 -3.96
C ARG A 71 22.95 -2.18 -3.17
N LYS A 72 22.47 -1.69 -2.02
CA LYS A 72 23.26 -0.85 -1.09
C LYS A 72 24.40 -1.61 -0.41
N LEU A 73 24.30 -2.93 -0.28
CA LEU A 73 25.38 -3.82 0.19
C LEU A 73 26.35 -4.20 -0.95
N CYS A 74 26.25 -3.55 -2.12
CA CYS A 74 27.11 -3.72 -3.28
C CYS A 74 27.01 -5.07 -4.01
N TYR A 75 26.00 -5.90 -3.74
CA TYR A 75 25.77 -7.11 -4.52
C TYR A 75 25.17 -6.80 -5.90
N GLN A 76 25.80 -7.31 -6.96
CA GLN A 76 25.40 -7.09 -8.36
C GLN A 76 24.51 -8.21 -8.93
N TRP A 77 23.75 -8.90 -8.07
CA TRP A 77 22.91 -10.02 -8.51
C TRP A 77 21.75 -9.57 -9.40
N ASN A 78 21.42 -10.41 -10.39
CA ASN A 78 20.27 -10.19 -11.26
C ASN A 78 18.97 -10.21 -10.44
N HIS A 79 18.13 -9.19 -10.63
CA HIS A 79 16.82 -9.06 -10.00
C HIS A 79 15.97 -10.34 -10.14
N LYS A 80 15.90 -10.95 -11.33
CA LYS A 80 15.11 -12.17 -11.57
C LYS A 80 15.58 -13.35 -10.71
N ARG A 81 16.91 -13.47 -10.53
CA ARG A 81 17.51 -14.53 -9.72
C ARG A 81 17.16 -14.35 -8.24
N VAL A 82 17.36 -13.15 -7.70
CA VAL A 82 17.04 -12.84 -6.30
C VAL A 82 15.54 -12.98 -6.04
N TYR A 83 14.69 -12.54 -6.99
CA TYR A 83 13.25 -12.68 -6.88
C TYR A 83 12.78 -14.14 -6.89
N ARG A 84 13.41 -15.00 -7.71
CA ARG A 84 13.16 -16.45 -7.68
C ARG A 84 13.44 -17.02 -6.30
N VAL A 85 14.64 -16.76 -5.76
CA VAL A 85 15.04 -17.24 -4.43
C VAL A 85 14.10 -16.72 -3.33
N TYR A 86 13.73 -15.43 -3.39
CA TYR A 86 12.77 -14.84 -2.46
C TYR A 86 11.40 -15.53 -2.48
N CYS A 87 10.90 -15.88 -3.67
CA CYS A 87 9.66 -16.64 -3.83
C CYS A 87 9.79 -18.08 -3.34
N GLU A 88 10.92 -18.75 -3.63
CA GLU A 88 11.23 -20.11 -3.16
C GLU A 88 11.27 -20.17 -1.62
N LEU A 89 11.82 -19.15 -0.96
CA LEU A 89 11.81 -18.99 0.50
C LEU A 89 10.44 -18.62 1.09
N LYS A 90 9.42 -18.40 0.24
CA LYS A 90 8.05 -18.02 0.64
C LYS A 90 7.98 -16.77 1.54
N LEU A 91 8.91 -15.83 1.37
CA LEU A 91 8.98 -14.58 2.13
C LEU A 91 7.95 -13.52 1.71
N ASN A 92 7.08 -13.84 0.75
CA ASN A 92 6.05 -12.95 0.25
C ASN A 92 5.06 -12.57 1.36
N LEU A 93 5.01 -11.28 1.70
CA LEU A 93 4.04 -10.73 2.63
C LEU A 93 2.62 -10.91 2.07
N LYS A 94 1.76 -11.60 2.84
CA LYS A 94 0.34 -11.75 2.48
C LYS A 94 -0.35 -10.38 2.59
N ALA A 95 -0.82 -9.87 1.46
CA ALA A 95 -1.69 -8.70 1.45
C ALA A 95 -2.95 -9.02 2.26
N LYS A 96 -3.21 -8.25 3.32
CA LYS A 96 -4.50 -8.33 4.03
C LYS A 96 -5.56 -7.78 3.09
N ARG A 97 -6.61 -8.56 2.82
CA ARG A 97 -7.77 -8.07 2.08
C ARG A 97 -8.38 -6.89 2.86
N LYS A 98 -8.67 -5.78 2.17
CA LYS A 98 -9.41 -4.68 2.78
C LYS A 98 -10.75 -5.24 3.27
N LYS A 99 -11.02 -5.14 4.58
CA LYS A 99 -12.34 -5.48 5.10
C LYS A 99 -13.33 -4.53 4.46
N ARG A 100 -14.37 -5.06 3.81
CA ARG A 100 -15.47 -4.23 3.32
C ARG A 100 -16.15 -3.65 4.56
N ILE A 101 -16.00 -2.35 4.76
CA ILE A 101 -16.75 -1.64 5.81
C ILE A 101 -18.21 -1.69 5.36
N PRO A 102 -19.17 -2.05 6.23
CA PRO A 102 -20.58 -1.95 5.91
C PRO A 102 -20.89 -0.55 5.35
N PRO A 103 -21.74 -0.42 4.33
CA PRO A 103 -22.17 0.89 3.88
C PRO A 103 -22.74 1.63 5.09
N ARG A 104 -22.23 2.83 5.36
CA ARG A 104 -22.82 3.69 6.39
C ARG A 104 -24.22 4.04 5.89
N CYS A 105 -25.25 3.68 6.63
CA CYS A 105 -26.55 4.33 6.46
C CYS A 105 -26.37 5.75 6.99
N PRO A 106 -26.38 6.81 6.15
CA PRO A 106 -26.31 8.17 6.65
C PRO A 106 -27.60 8.44 7.43
N GLU A 107 -27.52 8.36 8.75
CA GLU A 107 -28.56 8.91 9.61
C GLU A 107 -28.56 10.43 9.43
N ARG A 108 -29.76 11.02 9.40
CA ARG A 108 -29.87 12.48 9.37
C ARG A 108 -29.21 13.03 10.63
N LEU A 109 -28.28 13.96 10.45
CA LEU A 109 -27.69 14.69 11.57
C LEU A 109 -28.82 15.30 12.39
N LEU A 110 -28.88 14.95 13.68
CA LEU A 110 -29.82 15.56 14.61
C LEU A 110 -29.34 17.00 14.85
N VAL A 111 -30.17 17.96 14.48
CA VAL A 111 -29.94 19.36 14.83
C VAL A 111 -30.25 19.49 16.33
N PRO A 112 -29.29 19.89 17.18
CA PRO A 112 -29.56 20.10 18.61
C PRO A 112 -30.59 21.22 18.78
N ASN A 113 -31.46 21.09 19.77
CA ASN A 113 -32.49 22.09 20.04
C ASN A 113 -31.94 23.25 20.87
N LYS A 114 -30.83 23.03 21.60
CA LYS A 114 -30.18 24.04 22.45
C LYS A 114 -28.66 24.07 22.25
N GLN A 115 -28.07 25.23 22.48
CA GLN A 115 -26.62 25.42 22.46
C GLN A 115 -25.95 24.57 23.56
N GLY A 116 -24.88 23.86 23.22
CA GLY A 116 -24.15 22.98 24.14
C GLY A 116 -24.66 21.53 24.24
N GLU A 117 -25.77 21.18 23.56
CA GLU A 117 -26.28 19.80 23.54
C GLU A 117 -25.45 18.85 22.65
N CYS A 118 -24.80 19.36 21.59
CA CYS A 118 -23.87 18.58 20.80
C CYS A 118 -22.56 19.33 20.55
N TRP A 119 -21.45 18.60 20.63
CA TRP A 119 -20.13 19.07 20.25
C TRP A 119 -19.83 18.52 18.86
N SER A 120 -20.28 19.22 17.81
CA SER A 120 -20.00 18.81 16.42
C SER A 120 -18.63 19.35 16.00
N MET A 121 -17.65 18.46 15.93
CA MET A 121 -16.32 18.80 15.39
C MET A 121 -16.37 18.95 13.85
N ASP A 122 -17.27 18.21 13.18
CA ASP A 122 -17.40 18.18 11.72
C ASP A 122 -18.00 19.45 11.11
N PHE A 123 -18.77 20.24 11.86
CA PHE A 123 -19.25 21.56 11.39
C PHE A 123 -18.15 22.63 11.50
N MET A 124 -17.12 22.39 12.32
CA MET A 124 -16.03 23.33 12.57
C MET A 124 -14.79 23.06 11.70
N SER A 125 -14.74 21.98 10.92
CA SER A 125 -13.51 21.62 10.18
C SER A 125 -13.16 22.64 9.08
N ASP A 126 -14.14 23.17 8.37
CA ASP A 126 -13.90 24.09 7.25
C ASP A 126 -13.50 25.48 7.76
N SER A 127 -14.23 26.01 8.76
CA SER A 127 -13.89 27.30 9.38
C SER A 127 -12.56 27.27 10.15
N SER A 128 -12.22 26.16 10.82
CA SER A 128 -10.93 26.02 11.51
C SER A 128 -9.74 25.85 10.56
N CYS A 129 -9.95 25.21 9.39
CA CYS A 129 -8.93 25.14 8.34
C CYS A 129 -8.69 26.53 7.71
N ASN A 130 -9.77 27.23 7.32
CA ASN A 130 -9.70 28.55 6.69
C ASN A 130 -9.08 29.59 7.64
N TYR A 131 -9.51 29.62 8.90
CA TYR A 131 -8.95 30.53 9.90
C TYR A 131 -7.45 30.28 10.13
N ARG A 132 -7.03 29.01 10.12
CA ARG A 132 -5.61 28.68 10.26
C ARG A 132 -4.79 29.21 9.09
N THR A 133 -5.21 28.95 7.86
CA THR A 133 -4.46 29.37 6.67
C THR A 133 -4.49 30.87 6.43
N GLU A 134 -5.60 31.54 6.74
CA GLU A 134 -5.81 32.95 6.39
C GLU A 134 -5.46 33.92 7.53
N VAL A 135 -5.40 33.42 8.78
CA VAL A 135 -5.08 34.25 9.94
C VAL A 135 -3.85 33.73 10.67
N LEU A 136 -3.85 32.48 11.12
CA LEU A 136 -2.77 31.98 11.99
C LEU A 136 -1.45 31.75 11.26
N ASP A 137 -1.48 31.38 9.98
CA ASP A 137 -0.27 31.13 9.18
C ASP A 137 0.27 32.43 8.54
N LEU A 138 -0.56 33.47 8.38
CA LEU A 138 -0.17 34.76 7.77
C LEU A 138 0.34 35.79 8.78
N TYR A 139 -0.14 35.75 10.03
CA TYR A 139 0.17 36.77 11.03
C TYR A 139 1.00 36.19 12.18
N LEU A 140 2.06 36.92 12.57
CA LEU A 140 2.78 36.68 13.81
C LEU A 140 2.22 37.61 14.89
N PHE A 141 1.70 37.03 15.98
CA PHE A 141 1.05 37.79 17.05
C PHE A 141 1.99 38.03 18.23
N ASN A 142 2.00 39.26 18.73
CA ASN A 142 2.82 39.63 19.89
C ASN A 142 2.00 39.82 21.18
N ASN A 143 0.67 39.90 21.08
CA ASN A 143 -0.24 39.98 22.22
C ASN A 143 -1.62 39.38 21.91
N LEU A 144 -2.43 39.14 22.94
CA LEU A 144 -3.76 38.57 22.80
C LEU A 144 -4.80 39.54 22.23
N GLU A 145 -4.65 40.85 22.47
CA GLU A 145 -5.58 41.85 21.94
C GLU A 145 -5.52 41.93 20.40
N GLN A 146 -4.32 41.82 19.84
CA GLN A 146 -4.07 41.77 18.40
C GLN A 146 -4.72 40.52 17.78
N VAL A 147 -4.60 39.36 18.44
CA VAL A 147 -5.29 38.14 18.00
C VAL A 147 -6.80 38.38 17.99
N ARG A 148 -7.36 38.93 19.07
CA ARG A 148 -8.81 39.18 19.19
C ARG A 148 -9.32 40.13 18.11
N LYS A 149 -8.63 41.23 17.88
CA LYS A 149 -9.01 42.21 16.85
C LYS A 149 -9.03 41.58 15.45
N ILE A 150 -7.95 40.88 15.08
CA ILE A 150 -7.83 40.24 13.77
C ILE A 150 -8.85 39.10 13.62
N THR A 151 -9.12 38.35 14.69
CA THR A 151 -10.19 37.34 14.67
C THR A 151 -11.57 37.93 14.46
N GLU A 152 -11.88 39.06 15.11
CA GLU A 152 -13.19 39.72 15.00
C GLU A 152 -13.39 40.30 13.60
N GLU A 153 -12.35 40.93 13.04
CA GLU A 153 -12.36 41.42 11.65
C GLU A 153 -12.54 40.27 10.66
N TRP A 154 -11.77 39.19 10.80
CA TRP A 154 -11.88 38.01 9.93
C TRP A 154 -13.25 37.32 10.07
N LEU A 155 -13.78 37.16 11.28
CA LEU A 155 -15.11 36.61 11.52
C LEU A 155 -16.21 37.46 10.89
N THR A 156 -16.04 38.78 10.87
CA THR A 156 -16.99 39.69 10.22
C THR A 156 -17.00 39.39 8.71
N ILE A 157 -15.84 39.46 8.06
CA ILE A 157 -15.69 39.20 6.62
C ILE A 157 -16.20 37.79 6.25
N TYR A 158 -15.83 36.78 7.02
CA TYR A 158 -16.27 35.40 6.79
C TYR A 158 -17.80 35.27 6.84
N ASN A 159 -18.46 35.96 7.78
CA ASN A 159 -19.90 35.85 7.97
C ASN A 159 -20.73 36.78 7.06
N THR A 160 -20.18 37.92 6.62
CA THR A 160 -20.91 38.95 5.86
C THR A 160 -20.56 39.04 4.38
N GLU A 161 -19.37 38.59 3.97
CA GLU A 161 -18.87 38.82 2.60
C GLU A 161 -18.48 37.52 1.86
N ARG A 162 -18.09 36.46 2.58
CA ARG A 162 -17.57 35.23 1.94
C ARG A 162 -18.69 34.37 1.34
N PRO A 163 -18.65 34.09 0.01
CA PRO A 163 -19.58 33.16 -0.60
C PRO A 163 -19.16 31.70 -0.33
N HIS A 164 -20.13 30.86 0.02
CA HIS A 164 -19.89 29.43 0.25
C HIS A 164 -20.67 28.57 -0.75
N GLU A 165 -19.98 27.74 -1.53
CA GLU A 165 -20.59 26.85 -2.53
C GLU A 165 -21.65 25.92 -1.90
N ALA A 166 -21.38 25.43 -0.68
CA ALA A 166 -22.30 24.58 0.07
C ALA A 166 -23.61 25.30 0.48
N LEU A 167 -23.60 26.64 0.52
CA LEU A 167 -24.76 27.48 0.84
C LEU A 167 -25.34 28.15 -0.42
N ASN A 168 -25.16 27.56 -1.60
CA ASN A 168 -25.55 28.15 -2.89
C ASN A 168 -24.92 29.55 -3.13
N ASN A 169 -23.65 29.71 -2.75
CA ASN A 169 -22.88 30.97 -2.85
C ASN A 169 -23.40 32.13 -1.99
N MET A 170 -24.24 31.85 -0.99
CA MET A 170 -24.66 32.84 0.00
C MET A 170 -23.66 32.92 1.15
N THR A 171 -23.67 34.05 1.83
CA THR A 171 -22.91 34.23 3.08
C THR A 171 -23.60 33.52 4.24
N PRO A 172 -22.88 33.19 5.33
CA PRO A 172 -23.48 32.52 6.49
C PRO A 172 -24.65 33.28 7.11
N ILE A 173 -24.60 34.62 7.14
CA ILE A 173 -25.68 35.46 7.69
C ILE A 173 -26.91 35.45 6.77
N GLU A 174 -26.72 35.58 5.45
CA GLU A 174 -27.82 35.52 4.49
C GLU A 174 -28.53 34.16 4.55
N TYR A 175 -27.76 33.08 4.57
CA TYR A 175 -28.31 31.72 4.70
C TYR A 175 -29.09 31.54 6.00
N LYS A 176 -28.56 32.04 7.12
CA LYS A 176 -29.25 31.99 8.42
C LYS A 176 -30.57 32.76 8.37
N THR A 177 -30.59 33.95 7.76
CA THR A 177 -31.78 34.79 7.65
C THR A 177 -32.86 34.11 6.80
N LEU A 178 -32.47 33.52 5.66
CA LEU A 178 -33.39 32.76 4.80
C LEU A 178 -33.98 31.55 5.51
N LYS A 179 -33.18 30.81 6.28
CA LYS A 179 -33.64 29.64 7.03
C LYS A 179 -34.54 30.00 8.21
N GLN A 180 -34.40 31.20 8.78
CA GLN A 180 -35.28 31.70 9.85
C GLN A 180 -36.62 32.23 9.32
N ALA A 181 -36.66 32.68 8.06
CA ALA A 181 -37.86 33.17 7.39
C ALA A 181 -38.72 32.05 6.76
N ALA A 182 -38.18 30.83 6.66
CA ALA A 182 -38.83 29.64 6.11
C ALA A 182 -39.33 28.71 7.22
#